data_AF-A0A2T9X853-F1
#
_entry.id   AF-A0A2T9X853-F1
#
_cell.length_a   1.000
_cell.length_b   1.000
_cell.length_c   1.000
_cell.angle_alpha   90.00
_cell.angle_beta   90.00
_cell.angle_gamma   90.00
#
_symmetry.space_group_name_H-M   'P 1'
#
loop_
_entity.id
_entity.type
_entity.pdbx_description
1 polymer ?
#
loop_
_entity_poly.entity_id
_entity_poly.type
_entity_poly.pdbx_seq_one_letter_code
_entity_poly.pdbx_strand_id
1 'polypeptide(L)'
;MTERTELKRDEEKPLLSHIAELAMRLRRGLISLFLAFIIFFAFGYTTININGYTIPILYPSLFHSLADSLILFFIHHELPKGMKLLNLNPFDPLYASAYTSFY
;
A
#
# COMPACT_ATOMS: atom_id res chain seq x y z
N MET A 1 55.12 -15.81 32.57
CA MET A 1 54.07 -16.46 31.76
C MET A 1 52.78 -15.72 32.05
N THR A 2 52.37 -14.85 31.12
CA THR A 2 51.20 -14.00 31.29
C THR A 2 50.00 -14.79 30.77
N GLU A 3 49.17 -15.29 31.69
CA GLU A 3 47.87 -15.87 31.34
C GLU A 3 47.06 -14.79 30.61
N ARG A 4 46.86 -15.01 29.31
CA ARG A 4 45.96 -14.21 28.51
C ARG A 4 44.55 -14.52 29.04
N THR A 5 43.95 -13.53 29.68
CA THR A 5 42.52 -13.45 29.90
C THR A 5 41.84 -13.55 28.54
N GLU A 6 41.53 -14.76 28.10
CA GLU A 6 40.56 -15.01 27.04
C GLU A 6 39.22 -14.53 27.59
N LEU A 7 38.93 -13.26 27.31
CA LEU A 7 37.60 -12.69 27.42
C LEU A 7 36.69 -13.54 26.53
N LYS A 8 36.01 -14.52 27.16
CA LYS A 8 34.83 -15.21 26.66
C LYS A 8 33.92 -14.17 26.02
N ARG A 9 33.99 -14.10 24.70
CA ARG A 9 33.15 -13.29 23.85
C ARG A 9 32.18 -14.22 23.15
N ASP A 10 31.53 -15.07 23.93
CA ASP A 10 30.52 -16.02 23.48
C ASP A 10 29.32 -15.89 24.39
N GLU A 11 28.13 -15.86 23.78
CA GLU A 11 26.80 -15.99 24.40
C GLU A 11 26.01 -14.72 24.80
N GLU A 12 26.29 -13.54 24.22
CA GLU A 12 25.30 -12.45 24.30
C GLU A 12 24.17 -12.62 23.25
N LYS A 13 23.20 -13.46 23.64
CA LYS A 13 21.75 -13.35 23.38
C LYS A 13 21.19 -14.01 22.10
N PRO A 14 20.94 -15.34 22.13
CA PRO A 14 20.15 -16.04 21.10
C PRO A 14 18.73 -15.48 20.92
N LEU A 15 18.18 -14.76 21.91
CA LEU A 15 16.85 -14.12 21.80
C LEU A 15 16.87 -12.85 20.94
N LEU A 16 17.97 -12.09 20.96
CA LEU A 16 18.08 -10.86 20.16
C LEU A 16 18.21 -11.17 18.67
N SER A 17 18.89 -12.25 18.29
CA SER A 17 18.99 -12.68 16.90
C SER A 17 17.62 -13.09 16.33
N HIS A 18 16.79 -13.78 17.11
CA HIS A 18 15.43 -14.15 16.69
C HIS A 18 14.52 -12.92 16.52
N ILE A 19 14.60 -11.94 17.43
CA ILE A 19 13.85 -10.68 17.30
C ILE A 19 14.34 -9.88 16.09
N ALA A 20 15.66 -9.85 15.85
CA ALA A 20 16.24 -9.17 14.70
C ALA A 20 15.80 -9.83 13.37
N GLU A 21 15.71 -11.16 13.34
CA GLU A 21 15.22 -11.88 12.17
C GLU A 21 13.73 -11.63 11.93
N LEU A 22 12.92 -11.64 12.99
CA LEU A 22 11.50 -11.30 12.92
C LEU A 22 11.31 -9.86 12.41
N ALA A 23 12.08 -8.90 12.94
CA ALA A 23 12.05 -7.51 12.50
C ALA A 23 12.46 -7.38 11.03
N MET A 24 13.43 -8.16 10.57
CA MET A 24 13.87 -8.16 9.17
C MET A 24 12.77 -8.69 8.23
N ARG A 25 12.08 -9.77 8.60
CA ARG A 25 10.94 -10.31 7.84
C ARG A 25 9.76 -9.35 7.85
N LEU A 26 9.41 -8.80 9.02
CA LEU A 26 8.34 -7.82 9.16
C LEU A 26 8.62 -6.58 8.32
N ARG A 27 9.85 -6.05 8.36
CA ARG A 27 10.26 -4.92 7.53
C ARG A 27 10.07 -5.22 6.04
N ARG A 28 10.46 -6.40 5.58
CA ARG A 28 10.28 -6.79 4.18
C ARG A 28 8.80 -6.88 3.79
N GLY A 29 7.96 -7.44 4.66
CA GLY A 29 6.50 -7.49 4.48
C GLY A 29 5.85 -6.11 4.44
N LEU A 30 6.25 -5.21 5.36
CA LEU A 30 5.78 -3.82 5.38
C LEU A 30 6.20 -3.06 4.13
N ILE A 31 7.42 -3.27 3.63
CA ILE A 31 7.88 -2.65 2.38
C ILE A 31 7.06 -3.13 1.19
N SER A 32 6.79 -4.44 1.08
CA SER A 32 5.95 -4.95 -0.01
C SER A 32 4.51 -4.44 0.08
N LEU A 33 3.94 -4.38 1.29
CA LEU A 33 2.59 -3.84 1.51
C LEU A 33 2.54 -2.35 1.14
N PHE A 34 3.54 -1.59 1.55
CA PHE A 34 3.64 -0.16 1.26
C PHE A 34 3.80 0.11 -0.25
N LEU A 35 4.61 -0.69 -0.94
CA LEU A 35 4.74 -0.62 -2.40
C LEU A 35 3.42 -0.91 -3.11
N ALA A 36 2.72 -1.97 -2.69
CA ALA A 36 1.40 -2.29 -3.24
C ALA A 36 0.41 -1.15 -3.00
N PHE A 37 0.36 -0.63 -1.76
CA PHE A 37 -0.47 0.50 -1.39
C PHE A 37 -0.22 1.71 -2.29
N ILE A 38 1.05 2.11 -2.50
CA ILE A 38 1.39 3.22 -3.38
C ILE A 38 0.90 2.96 -4.81
N ILE A 39 1.08 1.75 -5.33
CA ILE A 39 0.66 1.42 -6.69
C ILE A 39 -0.86 1.57 -6.85
N PHE A 40 -1.64 1.00 -5.93
CA PHE A 40 -3.11 1.05 -6.02
C PHE A 40 -3.70 2.42 -5.68
N PHE A 41 -3.09 3.15 -4.74
CA PHE A 41 -3.56 4.44 -4.29
C PHE A 41 -3.14 5.58 -5.22
N ALA A 42 -1.88 5.61 -5.66
CA ALA A 42 -1.33 6.74 -6.40
C ALA A 42 -1.48 6.60 -7.91
N PHE A 43 -1.70 5.39 -8.45
CA PHE A 43 -1.83 5.18 -9.89
C PHE A 43 -3.26 4.78 -10.29
N GLY A 44 -3.76 5.49 -11.30
CA GLY A 44 -4.94 5.14 -12.06
C GLY A 44 -4.58 4.66 -13.46
N TYR A 45 -5.59 4.32 -14.26
CA TYR A 45 -5.42 4.13 -15.69
C TYR A 45 -6.00 5.33 -16.44
N THR A 46 -5.27 5.82 -17.43
CA THR A 46 -5.80 6.79 -18.41
C THR A 46 -5.54 6.25 -19.81
N THR A 47 -6.32 6.69 -20.79
CA THR A 47 -6.15 6.25 -22.17
C THR A 47 -5.56 7.39 -22.99
N ILE A 48 -4.42 7.13 -23.64
CA ILE A 48 -3.88 8.05 -24.65
C ILE A 48 -4.28 7.52 -26.02
N ASN A 49 -4.75 8.43 -26.87
CA ASN A 49 -5.04 8.11 -28.27
C ASN A 49 -3.82 8.46 -29.12
N ILE A 50 -3.18 7.45 -29.70
CA ILE A 50 -2.07 7.64 -30.65
C ILE A 50 -2.50 7.02 -31.97
N ASN A 51 -2.69 7.87 -32.99
CA ASN A 51 -2.94 7.45 -34.36
C ASN A 51 -4.15 6.49 -34.51
N GLY A 52 -5.23 6.73 -33.75
CA GLY A 52 -6.45 5.92 -33.75
C GLY A 52 -6.42 4.70 -32.82
N TYR A 53 -5.26 4.38 -32.22
CA TYR A 53 -5.13 3.32 -31.22
C TYR A 53 -5.27 3.91 -29.81
N THR A 54 -6.16 3.31 -29.02
CA THR A 54 -6.39 3.69 -27.62
C THR A 54 -5.58 2.75 -26.72
N ILE A 55 -4.50 3.26 -26.13
CA ILE A 55 -3.61 2.49 -25.25
C ILE A 55 -3.85 2.92 -23.80
N PRO A 56 -4.19 1.98 -22.89
CA PRO A 56 -4.25 2.29 -21.46
C PRO A 56 -2.84 2.43 -20.89
N ILE A 57 -2.57 3.54 -20.22
CA ILE A 57 -1.32 3.79 -19.51
C ILE A 57 -1.61 4.01 -18.02
N LEU A 58 -0.66 3.57 -17.18
CA LEU A 58 -0.65 3.92 -15.76
C LEU A 58 -0.34 5.41 -15.62
N TYR A 59 -1.24 6.14 -14.99
CA TYR A 59 -1.10 7.58 -14.77
C TYR A 59 -1.26 7.90 -13.29
N PRO A 60 -0.32 8.65 -12.69
CA PRO A 60 -0.44 9.01 -11.29
C PRO A 60 -1.63 9.95 -11.10
N SER A 61 -2.65 9.49 -10.37
CA SER A 61 -3.83 10.28 -10.05
C SER A 61 -4.37 9.87 -8.70
N LEU A 62 -4.44 10.84 -7.77
CA LEU A 62 -5.04 10.65 -6.45
C LEU A 62 -6.58 10.69 -6.50
N PHE A 63 -7.15 11.14 -7.61
CA PHE A 63 -8.61 11.34 -7.77
C PHE A 63 -9.24 10.40 -8.80
N HIS A 64 -8.44 9.64 -9.54
CA HIS A 64 -8.87 8.63 -10.51
C HIS A 64 -8.03 7.37 -10.37
N SER A 65 -7.73 6.98 -9.13
CA SER A 65 -6.97 5.77 -8.84
C SER A 65 -7.82 4.51 -9.07
N LEU A 66 -7.17 3.35 -9.10
CA LEU A 66 -7.87 2.05 -9.19
C LEU A 66 -8.87 1.86 -8.04
N ALA A 67 -8.53 2.34 -6.84
CA ALA A 67 -9.40 2.29 -5.68
C ALA A 67 -10.68 3.13 -5.88
N ASP A 68 -10.57 4.33 -6.45
CA ASP A 68 -11.74 5.17 -6.76
C ASP A 68 -12.68 4.49 -7.77
N SER A 69 -12.12 3.83 -8.79
CA SER A 69 -12.91 3.07 -9.77
C SER A 69 -13.65 1.88 -9.13
N LEU A 70 -13.02 1.20 -8.17
CA LEU A 70 -13.62 0.12 -7.39
C LEU A 70 -14.76 0.64 -6.51
N ILE A 71 -14.54 1.75 -5.80
CA ILE A 71 -15.56 2.39 -4.98
C ILE A 71 -16.74 2.82 -5.85
N LEU A 72 -16.50 3.45 -7.01
CA LEU A 72 -17.55 3.80 -7.96
C LEU A 72 -18.33 2.57 -8.42
N PHE A 73 -17.65 1.46 -8.71
CA PHE A 73 -18.30 0.22 -9.10
C PHE A 73 -19.26 -0.27 -8.01
N PHE A 74 -18.80 -0.34 -6.76
CA PHE A 74 -19.65 -0.71 -5.62
C PHE A 74 -20.82 0.26 -5.43
N ILE A 75 -20.59 1.56 -5.60
CA ILE A 75 -21.65 2.56 -5.49
C ILE A 75 -22.76 2.33 -6.52
N HIS A 76 -22.39 2.01 -7.75
CA HIS A 76 -23.38 1.82 -8.82
C HIS A 76 -24.04 0.44 -8.79
N HIS A 77 -23.41 -0.57 -8.19
CA HIS A 77 -23.89 -1.95 -8.18
C HIS A 77 -24.66 -2.33 -6.90
N GLU A 78 -24.19 -1.89 -5.73
CA GLU A 78 -24.75 -2.29 -4.43
C GLU A 78 -25.75 -1.26 -3.87
N LEU A 79 -25.62 0.03 -4.20
CA LEU A 79 -26.55 1.01 -3.64
C LEU A 79 -27.93 0.99 -4.34
N PRO A 80 -29.03 1.08 -3.57
CA PRO A 80 -30.38 1.19 -4.11
C PRO A 80 -30.52 2.40 -5.04
N LYS A 81 -31.23 2.21 -6.16
CA LYS A 81 -31.51 3.27 -7.14
C LYS A 81 -32.18 4.46 -6.46
N GLY A 82 -31.50 5.61 -6.47
CA GLY A 82 -31.98 6.87 -5.88
C GLY A 82 -31.27 7.29 -4.59
N MET A 83 -30.42 6.42 -4.01
CA MET A 83 -29.56 6.81 -2.89
C MET A 83 -28.34 7.58 -3.41
N LYS A 84 -28.17 8.83 -2.98
CA LYS A 84 -27.00 9.65 -3.30
C LYS A 84 -26.08 9.71 -2.09
N LEU A 85 -24.85 9.25 -2.27
CA LEU A 85 -23.80 9.45 -1.27
C LEU A 85 -23.36 10.91 -1.30
N LEU A 86 -23.40 11.56 -0.15
CA LEU A 86 -22.91 12.92 0.05
C LEU A 86 -21.61 12.83 0.83
N ASN A 87 -20.55 13.43 0.27
CA ASN A 87 -19.30 13.61 1.00
C ASN A 87 -19.53 14.69 2.05
N LEU A 88 -19.25 14.38 3.32
CA LEU A 88 -19.40 15.30 4.44
C LEU A 88 -18.18 16.22 4.55
N ASN A 89 -17.02 15.74 4.11
CA ASN A 89 -15.76 16.47 4.10
C ASN A 89 -15.13 16.43 2.69
N PRO A 90 -14.51 17.52 2.20
CA PRO A 90 -13.78 17.53 0.93
C PRO A 90 -12.68 16.45 0.81
N PHE A 91 -12.18 15.93 1.92
CA PHE A 91 -11.16 14.86 1.93
C PHE A 91 -11.72 13.44 2.01
N ASP A 92 -13.05 13.25 2.13
CA ASP A 92 -13.67 11.92 2.22
C ASP A 92 -13.30 10.98 1.05
N PRO A 93 -13.24 11.45 -0.23
CA PRO A 93 -12.82 10.59 -1.34
C PRO A 93 -11.37 10.10 -1.21
N LEU A 94 -10.48 10.92 -0.64
CA LEU A 94 -9.09 10.55 -0.40
C LEU A 94 -8.98 9.53 0.75
N TYR A 95 -9.78 9.69 1.80
CA TYR A 95 -9.83 8.71 2.88
C TYR A 95 -10.43 7.37 2.43
N ALA A 96 -11.51 7.41 1.64
CA ALA A 96 -12.16 6.21 1.13
C ALA A 96 -11.23 5.42 0.17
N SER A 97 -10.53 6.11 -0.72
CA SER A 97 -9.55 5.49 -1.61
C SER A 97 -8.34 4.94 -0.86
N ALA A 98 -7.85 5.63 0.19
CA ALA A 98 -6.79 5.12 1.05
C ALA A 98 -7.22 3.86 1.81
N TYR A 99 -8.45 3.85 2.36
CA TYR A 99 -9.00 2.71 3.08
C TYR A 99 -9.14 1.49 2.16
N THR A 100 -9.70 1.69 0.96
CA THR A 100 -9.90 0.63 -0.03
C THR A 100 -8.59 0.12 -0.62
N SER A 101 -7.53 0.94 -0.68
CA SER A 101 -6.20 0.49 -1.15
C SER A 101 -5.44 -0.32 -0.11
N PHE A 102 -5.84 -0.25 1.16
CA PHE A 102 -5.15 -0.93 2.27
C PHE A 102 -5.83 -2.23 2.68
N TYR A 103 -7.15 -2.36 2.45
CA TYR A 103 -7.99 -3.51 2.81
C TYR A 103 -8.09 -4.51 1.65
#